data_AF-A0AAJ1QEA3-F1
#
_entry.id   AF-A0AAJ1QEA3-F1
#
_cell.length_a   1.000
_cell.length_b   1.000
_cell.length_c   1.000
_cell.angle_alpha   90.00
_cell.angle_beta   90.00
_cell.angle_gamma   90.00
#
_symmetry.space_group_name_H-M   'P 1'
#
loop_
_entity.id
_entity.type
_entity.pdbx_description
1 polymer ?
#
loop_
_entity_poly.entity_id
_entity_poly.type
_entity_poly.pdbx_seq_one_letter_code
_entity_poly.pdbx_strand_id
1 'polypeptide(L)'
;MISKMSLIGKIGITIIYNEYTILKSWWKTAFLLFVIQAVIFIALSIWNANTAKRFKRLLLPLIFLFIGIIGFIYTYYDFTETSHRLLKKTFHIGFYIFWLTWFGNCLFFMTKKMHKIEDIPKEEEIEMN
;
A
#
# COMPACT_ATOMS: atom_id res chain seq x y z
N MET A 1 15.55 6.88 30.00
CA MET A 1 14.21 6.86 29.37
C MET A 1 14.31 6.93 27.84
N ILE A 2 14.90 5.92 27.16
CA ILE A 2 15.10 5.95 25.69
C ILE A 2 14.74 4.62 24.99
N SER A 3 14.11 3.68 25.70
CA SER A 3 13.97 2.27 25.25
C SER A 3 12.60 1.90 24.65
N LYS A 4 11.71 2.86 24.39
CA LYS A 4 10.34 2.58 23.87
C LYS A 4 10.00 3.28 22.56
N MET A 5 10.99 3.53 21.72
CA MET A 5 10.72 3.99 20.36
C MET A 5 10.91 2.80 19.41
N SER A 6 9.82 2.38 18.77
CA SER A 6 9.85 1.29 17.78
C SER A 6 10.98 1.56 16.78
N LEU A 7 11.82 0.54 16.52
CA LEU A 7 12.90 0.61 15.54
C LEU A 7 12.40 1.14 14.18
N ILE A 8 11.15 0.86 13.85
CA ILE A 8 10.45 1.34 12.65
C ILE A 8 10.33 2.87 12.59
N GLY A 9 10.12 3.53 13.74
CA GLY A 9 10.00 4.98 13.84
C GLY A 9 11.34 5.69 13.72
N LYS A 10 12.42 5.09 14.26
CA LYS A 10 13.77 5.63 14.09
C LYS A 10 14.23 5.56 12.63
N ILE A 11 13.93 4.47 11.94
CA ILE A 11 14.26 4.29 10.53
C ILE A 11 13.48 5.28 9.65
N GLY A 12 12.17 5.46 9.91
CA GLY A 12 11.35 6.43 9.19
C GLY A 12 11.83 7.89 9.33
N ILE A 13 12.24 8.30 10.52
CA ILE A 13 12.70 9.69 10.79
C ILE A 13 14.08 9.97 10.17
N THR A 14 15.00 8.99 10.18
CA THR A 14 16.31 9.14 9.53
C THR A 14 16.22 9.22 8.01
N ILE A 15 15.19 8.62 7.39
CA ILE A 15 14.95 8.69 5.94
C ILE A 15 14.55 10.11 5.50
N ILE A 16 13.71 10.80 6.28
CA ILE A 16 13.19 12.14 5.97
C ILE A 16 14.31 13.18 5.85
N TYR A 17 15.36 13.10 6.69
CA TYR A 17 16.48 14.04 6.62
C TYR A 17 17.36 13.90 5.36
N ASN A 18 17.25 12.80 4.62
CA ASN A 18 18.05 12.54 3.42
C ASN A 18 17.30 12.86 2.11
N GLU A 19 16.07 13.37 2.17
CA GLU A 19 15.15 13.57 1.04
C GLU A 19 15.74 14.39 -0.12
N TYR A 20 16.57 15.40 0.16
CA TYR A 20 17.17 16.23 -0.88
C TYR A 20 18.22 15.52 -1.76
N THR A 21 18.80 14.39 -1.31
CA THR A 21 19.71 13.57 -2.15
C THR A 21 19.04 12.34 -2.77
N ILE A 22 17.91 11.89 -2.21
CA ILE A 22 17.16 10.74 -2.70
C ILE A 22 16.48 11.05 -4.04
N LEU A 23 15.94 12.26 -4.19
CA LEU A 23 15.34 12.74 -5.45
C LEU A 23 16.33 12.78 -6.63
N LYS A 24 17.64 12.82 -6.36
CA LYS A 24 18.69 12.79 -7.40
C LYS A 24 19.00 11.38 -7.90
N SER A 25 18.59 10.33 -7.16
CA SER A 25 18.93 8.94 -7.44
C SER A 25 17.69 8.11 -7.74
N TRP A 26 17.41 7.92 -9.03
CA TRP A 26 16.23 7.20 -9.54
C TRP A 26 15.94 5.86 -8.85
N TRP A 27 16.98 5.07 -8.54
CA TRP A 27 16.82 3.76 -7.89
C TRP A 27 16.36 3.87 -6.42
N LYS A 28 16.73 4.95 -5.71
CA LYS A 28 16.29 5.19 -4.33
C LYS A 28 14.82 5.59 -4.29
N THR A 29 14.37 6.43 -5.24
CA THR A 29 12.95 6.76 -5.39
C THR A 29 12.12 5.53 -5.75
N ALA A 30 12.58 4.71 -6.69
CA ALA A 30 11.89 3.47 -7.06
C ALA A 30 11.75 2.52 -5.86
N PHE A 31 12.82 2.36 -5.06
CA PHE A 31 12.79 1.56 -3.84
C PHE A 31 11.82 2.14 -2.80
N LEU A 32 11.81 3.46 -2.61
CA LEU A 32 10.88 4.13 -1.69
C LEU A 32 9.42 3.90 -2.09
N LEU A 33 9.09 4.10 -3.37
CA LEU A 33 7.75 3.84 -3.91
C LEU A 33 7.34 2.36 -3.73
N PHE A 34 8.28 1.44 -3.91
CA PHE A 34 8.05 0.01 -3.67
C PHE A 34 7.75 -0.30 -2.20
N VAL A 35 8.51 0.28 -1.26
CA VAL A 35 8.26 0.11 0.18
C VAL A 35 6.89 0.65 0.56
N ILE A 36 6.51 1.82 0.05
CA ILE A 36 5.18 2.41 0.28
C ILE A 36 4.09 1.45 -0.24
N GLN A 37 4.24 0.93 -1.47
CA GLN A 37 3.30 -0.06 -2.04
C GLN A 37 3.18 -1.32 -1.17
N ALA A 38 4.31 -1.85 -0.69
CA ALA A 38 4.32 -3.03 0.17
C ALA A 38 3.56 -2.78 1.49
N VAL A 39 3.77 -1.61 2.11
CA VAL A 39 3.07 -1.23 3.34
C VAL A 39 1.56 -1.13 3.12
N ILE A 40 1.13 -0.51 2.01
CA ILE A 40 -0.31 -0.41 1.67
C ILE A 40 -0.92 -1.78 1.43
N PHE A 41 -0.22 -2.65 0.68
CA PHE A 41 -0.68 -4.00 0.43
C PHE A 41 -0.84 -4.81 1.72
N ILE A 42 0.13 -4.73 2.63
CA ILE A 42 0.07 -5.38 3.94
C ILE A 42 -1.10 -4.84 4.76
N ALA A 43 -1.28 -3.51 4.80
CA ALA A 43 -2.38 -2.88 5.54
C ALA A 43 -3.75 -3.34 5.02
N LEU A 44 -3.94 -3.34 3.70
CA LEU A 44 -5.17 -3.85 3.06
C LEU A 44 -5.37 -5.35 3.32
N SER A 45 -4.29 -6.13 3.31
CA SER A 45 -4.33 -7.58 3.57
C SER A 45 -4.77 -7.88 5.01
N ILE A 46 -4.18 -7.22 6.00
CA ILE A 46 -4.55 -7.37 7.42
C ILE A 46 -6.00 -6.95 7.64
N TRP A 47 -6.42 -5.82 7.07
CA TRP A 47 -7.82 -5.38 7.14
C TRP A 47 -8.79 -6.42 6.56
N ASN A 48 -8.44 -6.96 5.39
CA ASN A 48 -9.24 -7.95 4.70
C ASN A 48 -9.33 -9.27 5.48
N ALA A 49 -8.27 -9.66 6.19
CA ALA A 49 -8.23 -10.85 7.03
C ALA A 49 -9.06 -10.70 8.32
N ASN A 50 -9.03 -9.51 8.94
CA ASN A 50 -9.70 -9.27 10.22
C ASN A 50 -11.19 -8.89 10.09
N THR A 51 -11.70 -8.70 8.85
CA THR A 51 -13.06 -8.19 8.61
C THR A 51 -13.99 -9.24 7.99
N ALA A 52 -14.86 -9.83 8.83
CA ALA A 52 -15.85 -10.81 8.39
C ALA A 52 -17.00 -10.23 7.54
N LYS A 53 -17.40 -8.97 7.78
CA LYS A 53 -18.52 -8.34 7.07
C LYS A 53 -18.09 -7.84 5.69
N ARG A 54 -18.70 -8.37 4.62
CA ARG A 54 -18.41 -8.00 3.22
C ARG A 54 -18.43 -6.49 2.97
N PHE A 55 -19.41 -5.77 3.53
CA PHE A 55 -19.51 -4.31 3.35
C PHE A 55 -18.33 -3.55 3.96
N LYS A 56 -17.93 -3.89 5.20
CA LYS A 56 -16.79 -3.26 5.87
C LYS A 56 -15.46 -3.57 5.19
N ARG A 57 -15.37 -4.73 4.55
CA ARG A 57 -14.18 -5.16 3.79
C ARG A 57 -13.97 -4.33 2.53
N LEU A 58 -15.06 -3.90 1.87
CA LEU A 58 -15.03 -3.06 0.67
C LEU A 58 -14.76 -1.58 0.97
N LEU A 59 -15.09 -1.13 2.17
CA LEU A 59 -15.03 0.27 2.56
C LEU A 59 -13.58 0.81 2.57
N LEU A 60 -12.61 0.05 3.08
CA LEU A 60 -11.21 0.50 3.14
C LEU A 60 -10.55 0.57 1.75
N PRO A 61 -10.64 -0.47 0.87
CA PRO A 61 -10.16 -0.35 -0.51
C PRO A 61 -10.82 0.80 -1.27
N LEU A 62 -12.10 1.08 -1.02
CA LEU A 62 -12.81 2.19 -1.66
C LEU A 62 -12.25 3.56 -1.23
N ILE A 63 -11.98 3.75 0.06
CA ILE A 63 -11.34 4.99 0.56
C ILE A 63 -9.93 5.14 -0.05
N PHE A 64 -9.15 4.08 -0.06
CA PHE A 64 -7.81 4.08 -0.68
C PHE A 64 -7.88 4.35 -2.20
N LEU A 65 -8.93 3.92 -2.89
CA LEU A 65 -9.16 4.24 -4.28
C LEU A 65 -9.34 5.75 -4.50
N PHE A 66 -10.19 6.41 -3.71
CA PHE A 66 -10.40 7.86 -3.80
C PHE A 66 -9.13 8.65 -3.47
N ILE A 67 -8.40 8.25 -2.43
CA ILE A 67 -7.09 8.83 -2.10
C ILE A 67 -6.14 8.67 -3.28
N GLY A 68 -6.16 7.50 -3.93
CA GLY A 68 -5.32 7.23 -5.10
C GLY A 68 -5.66 8.10 -6.30
N ILE A 69 -6.95 8.35 -6.57
CA ILE A 69 -7.39 9.25 -7.64
C ILE A 69 -6.92 10.67 -7.38
N ILE A 70 -7.11 11.17 -6.16
CA ILE A 70 -6.67 12.52 -5.77
C ILE A 70 -5.16 12.65 -5.92
N GLY A 71 -4.40 11.70 -5.37
CA GLY A 71 -2.94 11.70 -5.49
C GLY A 71 -2.44 11.59 -6.93
N PHE A 72 -3.10 10.80 -7.78
CA PHE A 72 -2.80 10.71 -9.21
C PHE A 72 -3.02 12.05 -9.92
N ILE A 73 -4.12 12.74 -9.64
CA ILE A 73 -4.41 14.07 -10.20
C ILE A 73 -3.35 15.08 -9.76
N TYR A 74 -2.98 15.11 -8.48
CA TYR A 74 -1.90 15.97 -8.00
C TYR A 74 -0.57 15.66 -8.66
N THR A 75 -0.22 14.37 -8.79
CA THR A 75 1.00 13.95 -9.49
C THR A 75 0.99 14.37 -10.95
N TYR A 76 -0.17 14.28 -11.61
CA TYR A 76 -0.34 14.70 -13.00
C TYR A 76 -0.14 16.21 -13.16
N TYR A 77 -0.74 17.02 -12.28
CA TYR A 77 -0.55 18.47 -12.29
C TYR A 77 0.90 18.87 -11.96
N ASP A 78 1.49 18.27 -10.93
CA ASP A 78 2.89 18.50 -10.56
C ASP A 78 3.82 18.19 -11.74
N PHE A 79 3.62 17.05 -12.39
CA PHE A 79 4.39 16.67 -13.58
C PHE A 79 4.15 17.56 -14.79
N THR A 80 2.97 18.18 -14.90
CA THR A 80 2.65 19.07 -16.01
C THR A 80 3.23 20.47 -15.77
N GLU A 81 3.09 21.03 -14.57
CA GLU A 81 3.55 22.38 -14.22
C GLU A 81 5.07 22.46 -13.98
N THR A 82 5.68 21.44 -13.35
CA THR A 82 7.14 21.38 -13.12
C THR A 82 7.91 20.64 -14.22
N SER A 83 7.31 20.50 -15.42
CA SER A 83 7.92 19.91 -16.63
C SER A 83 9.23 20.56 -17.09
N HIS A 84 9.66 21.69 -16.50
CA HIS A 84 10.89 22.36 -16.88
C HIS A 84 12.15 21.52 -16.54
N ARG A 85 12.55 20.71 -17.51
CA ARG A 85 13.94 20.37 -17.92
C ARG A 85 14.80 19.50 -17.00
N LEU A 86 14.36 19.11 -15.79
CA LEU A 86 15.23 18.38 -14.83
C LEU A 86 14.84 16.92 -14.50
N LEU A 87 13.61 16.48 -14.77
CA LEU A 87 13.14 15.12 -14.41
C LEU A 87 13.22 14.17 -15.62
N LYS A 88 14.04 13.11 -15.52
CA LYS A 88 14.21 12.12 -16.60
C LYS A 88 12.88 11.38 -16.85
N LYS A 89 12.57 11.06 -18.13
CA LYS A 89 11.39 10.25 -18.54
C LYS A 89 11.14 9.00 -17.71
N THR A 90 12.22 8.37 -17.22
CA THR A 90 12.17 7.18 -16.35
C THR A 90 11.51 7.43 -14.99
N PHE A 91 11.51 8.66 -14.50
CA PHE A 91 10.86 9.04 -13.24
C PHE A 91 9.33 9.06 -13.40
N HIS A 92 8.82 9.63 -14.50
CA HIS A 92 7.38 9.64 -14.79
C HIS A 92 6.80 8.23 -14.89
N ILE A 93 7.51 7.34 -15.60
CA ILE A 93 7.11 5.92 -15.73
C ILE A 93 7.00 5.25 -14.36
N GLY A 94 7.93 5.51 -13.44
CA GLY A 94 7.88 4.93 -12.09
C GLY A 94 6.63 5.34 -11.31
N PHE A 95 6.24 6.62 -11.39
CA PHE A 95 5.02 7.12 -10.75
C PHE A 95 3.75 6.58 -11.41
N TYR A 96 3.72 6.43 -12.74
CA TYR A 96 2.58 5.79 -13.41
C TYR A 96 2.42 4.33 -13.00
N ILE A 97 3.52 3.57 -12.93
CA ILE A 97 3.49 2.17 -12.45
C ILE A 97 3.03 2.11 -10.99
N PHE A 98 3.47 3.05 -10.15
CA PHE A 98 3.03 3.16 -8.75
C PHE A 98 1.50 3.34 -8.66
N TRP A 99 0.94 4.31 -9.39
CA TRP A 99 -0.50 4.55 -9.37
C TRP A 99 -1.31 3.38 -9.97
N LEU A 100 -0.81 2.77 -11.04
CA LEU A 100 -1.44 1.58 -11.63
C LEU A 100 -1.46 0.42 -10.63
N THR A 101 -0.36 0.18 -9.91
CA THR A 101 -0.28 -0.85 -8.86
C THR A 101 -1.21 -0.52 -7.69
N TRP A 102 -1.32 0.75 -7.30
CA TRP A 102 -2.25 1.20 -6.27
C TRP A 102 -3.71 0.86 -6.64
N PHE A 103 -4.13 1.22 -7.85
CA PHE A 103 -5.47 0.90 -8.34
C PHE A 103 -5.68 -0.62 -8.45
N GLY A 104 -4.69 -1.33 -8.97
CA GLY A 104 -4.69 -2.80 -9.04
C GLY A 104 -4.91 -3.45 -7.67
N ASN A 105 -4.21 -2.98 -6.64
CA ASN A 105 -4.38 -3.45 -5.26
C ASN A 105 -5.80 -3.17 -4.74
N CYS A 106 -6.31 -1.95 -4.94
CA CYS A 106 -7.67 -1.61 -4.51
C CYS A 106 -8.71 -2.52 -5.18
N LEU A 107 -8.63 -2.70 -6.49
CA LEU A 107 -9.53 -3.57 -7.26
C LEU A 107 -9.38 -5.04 -6.87
N PHE A 108 -8.15 -5.50 -6.62
CA PHE A 108 -7.88 -6.87 -6.17
C PHE A 108 -8.57 -7.16 -4.84
N PHE A 109 -8.40 -6.31 -3.83
CA PHE A 109 -9.05 -6.49 -2.53
C PHE A 109 -10.57 -6.29 -2.58
N MET A 110 -11.06 -5.47 -3.53
CA MET A 110 -12.49 -5.27 -3.76
C MET A 110 -13.15 -6.52 -4.38
N THR A 111 -12.46 -7.20 -5.30
CA THR A 111 -12.97 -8.39 -6.01
C THR A 111 -12.67 -9.69 -5.27
N LYS A 112 -11.73 -9.69 -4.32
CA LYS A 112 -11.34 -10.87 -3.53
C LYS A 112 -12.57 -11.45 -2.81
N LYS A 113 -12.97 -12.66 -3.23
CA LYS A 113 -14.00 -13.45 -2.56
C LYS A 113 -13.50 -13.82 -1.16
N MET A 114 -14.41 -13.83 -0.19
CA MET A 114 -14.10 -14.25 1.16
C MET A 114 -13.70 -15.72 1.10
N HIS A 115 -12.45 -16.04 1.42
CA HIS A 115 -12.10 -17.42 1.72
C HIS A 115 -12.73 -17.68 3.08
N LYS A 116 -13.85 -18.41 3.11
CA LYS A 116 -14.32 -19.03 4.35
C LYS A 116 -13.14 -19.89 4.80
N ILE A 117 -12.60 -19.62 5.98
CA ILE A 117 -11.76 -20.60 6.66
C ILE A 117 -12.72 -21.76 6.90
N GLU A 118 -12.63 -22.76 6.02
CA GLU A 118 -13.48 -23.93 6.05
C GLU A 118 -13.24 -24.64 7.37
N ASP A 119 -14.36 -25.02 7.97
CA ASP A 119 -14.52 -25.44 9.35
C ASP A 119 -13.52 -26.53 9.74
N ILE A 120 -12.87 -26.38 10.89
CA ILE A 120 -12.17 -27.49 11.56
C ILE A 120 -13.21 -28.62 11.66
N PRO A 121 -12.97 -29.83 11.13
CA PRO A 121 -13.90 -30.93 11.27
C PRO A 121 -14.12 -31.13 12.77
N LYS A 122 -15.37 -30.97 13.22
CA LYS A 122 -15.76 -31.47 14.53
C LYS A 122 -15.61 -32.98 14.44
N GLU A 123 -14.54 -33.49 15.01
CA GLU A 123 -14.32 -34.91 15.23
C GLU A 123 -15.59 -35.44 15.93
N GLU A 124 -16.21 -36.38 15.25
CA GLU A 124 -17.55 -36.87 15.55
C GLU A 124 -17.62 -37.40 16.99
N GLU A 125 -18.66 -36.97 17.72
CA GLU A 125 -19.19 -37.69 18.88
C GLU A 125 -19.67 -39.07 18.44
N ILE A 126 -18.76 -40.01 18.19
CA ILE A 126 -19.07 -41.42 18.06
C ILE A 126 -17.92 -42.18 18.71
N GLU A 127 -18.15 -42.59 19.96
CA GLU A 127 -17.79 -43.89 20.55
C GLU A 127 -17.64 -43.76 22.08
N MET A 128 -18.75 -43.87 22.79
CA MET A 128 -18.98 -44.99 23.71
C MET A 128 -20.33 -44.80 24.41
N ASN A 129 -21.31 -45.48 23.83
CA ASN A 129 -22.43 -46.06 24.55
C ASN A 129 -21.89 -47.14 25.52
#